data_AF-A0A6V7IZA7-F1
#
_entry.id   AF-A0A6V7IZA7-F1
#
_cell.length_a   1.000
_cell.length_b   1.000
_cell.length_c   1.000
_cell.angle_alpha   90.00
_cell.angle_beta   90.00
_cell.angle_gamma   90.00
#
_symmetry.space_group_name_H-M   'P 1'
#
loop_
_entity.id
_entity.type
_entity.pdbx_description
1 polymer ?
#
loop_
_entity_poly.entity_id
_entity_poly.type
_entity_poly.pdbx_seq_one_letter_code
_entity_poly.pdbx_strand_id
1 'polypeptide(L)' 'MVIEHHVEGYEPFLKFMEELKADGPVIVLYSGSKLPNGKSWCSDCVD' A
#
# COMPACT_ATOMS: atom_id res chain seq x y z
N MET A 1 -16.56 2.24 7.13
CA MET A 1 -16.20 1.56 5.86
C MET A 1 -14.89 2.17 5.43
N VAL A 2 -13.83 1.38 5.27
CA VAL A 2 -12.52 1.87 4.84
C VAL A 2 -12.42 1.63 3.32
N ILE A 3 -11.95 2.63 2.58
CA ILE A 3 -11.66 2.49 1.14
C ILE A 3 -10.19 2.10 1.03
N GLU A 4 -9.92 0.90 0.53
CA GLU A 4 -8.57 0.37 0.39
C GLU A 4 -8.05 0.57 -1.03
N HIS A 5 -6.82 1.04 -1.15
CA HIS A 5 -6.11 1.21 -2.41
C HIS A 5 -4.76 0.51 -2.32
N HIS A 6 -4.43 -0.30 -3.33
CA HIS A 6 -3.15 -0.98 -3.43
C HIS A 6 -2.30 -0.31 -4.50
N VAL A 7 -1.08 0.08 -4.14
CA VAL A 7 -0.09 0.69 -5.03
C VAL A 7 1.27 0.04 -4.78
N GLU A 8 2.07 -0.10 -5.83
CA GLU A 8 3.38 -0.77 -5.75
C GLU A 8 4.48 0.14 -6.31
N GLY A 9 5.54 0.33 -5.52
CA GLY A 9 6.67 1.18 -5.88
C GLY A 9 6.48 2.65 -5.51
N TYR A 10 7.61 3.38 -5.48
CA TYR A 10 7.67 4.78 -5.05
C TYR A 10 6.96 5.73 -6.01
N GLU A 11 7.28 5.67 -7.30
CA GLU A 11 6.68 6.59 -8.30
C GLU A 11 5.15 6.43 -8.42
N PRO A 12 4.60 5.20 -8.49
CA PRO A 12 3.14 5.02 -8.51
C PRO A 12 2.47 5.47 -7.21
N PHE A 13 3.12 5.26 -6.06
CA PHE A 13 2.63 5.76 -4.77
C PHE A 13 2.58 7.29 -4.74
N LEU A 14 3.65 7.97 -5.18
CA LEU A 14 3.71 9.43 -5.21
C LEU A 14 2.59 10.00 -6.06
N LYS A 15 2.44 9.49 -7.30
CA LYS A 15 1.38 9.91 -8.20
C LYS A 15 -0.02 9.67 -7.62
N PHE A 16 -0.24 8.51 -6.99
CA PHE A 16 -1.52 8.20 -6.36
C PHE A 16 -1.85 9.19 -5.24
N MET A 17 -0.87 9.52 -4.39
CA MET A 17 -1.06 10.44 -3.28
C MET A 17 -1.32 11.89 -3.74
N GLU A 18 -0.74 12.32 -4.87
CA GLU A 18 -1.04 13.62 -5.48
C GLU A 18 -2.50 13.73 -5.96
N GLU A 19 -3.06 12.62 -6.46
CA GLU A 19 -4.41 12.56 -7.00
C GLU A 19 -5.48 12.20 -5.94
N LEU A 20 -5.06 11.70 -4.76
CA LEU A 20 -5.94 11.20 -3.72
C LEU A 20 -6.78 12.33 -3.09
N LYS A 21 -8.09 12.27 -3.29
CA LYS A 21 -9.07 13.11 -2.59
C LYS A 21 -9.63 12.35 -1.39
N ALA A 22 -8.97 12.49 -0.25
CA ALA A 22 -9.39 11.82 0.98
C ALA A 22 -10.52 12.61 1.69
N ASP A 23 -11.56 11.89 2.11
CA ASP A 23 -12.59 12.38 3.03
C ASP A 23 -12.33 11.78 4.42
N GLY A 24 -11.29 12.31 5.09
CA GLY A 24 -10.84 11.85 6.40
C GLY A 24 -9.36 11.46 6.46
N PRO A 25 -8.92 10.82 7.57
CA PRO A 25 -7.53 10.42 7.77
C PRO A 25 -7.08 9.39 6.72
N VAL A 26 -5.87 9.58 6.19
CA VAL A 26 -5.20 8.62 5.31
C VAL A 26 -4.22 7.79 6.15
N ILE A 27 -4.37 6.47 6.10
CA ILE A 27 -3.45 5.52 6.73
C ILE A 27 -2.66 4.85 5.62
N VAL A 28 -1.33 4.95 5.68
CA VAL A 28 -0.44 4.33 4.70
C VAL A 28 0.28 3.15 5.36
N LEU A 29 0.07 1.96 4.82
CA LEU A 29 0.76 0.74 5.23
C LEU A 29 1.86 0.41 4.21
N TYR A 30 3.10 0.65 4.59
CA TYR A 30 4.25 0.18 3.80
C TYR A 30 4.51 -1.29 4.15
N SER A 31 4.50 -2.16 3.14
CA SER A 31 4.78 -3.59 3.29
C SER A 31 5.69 -4.09 2.17
N GLY A 32 6.37 -5.21 2.42
CA GLY A 32 7.15 -5.87 1.38
C GLY A 32 6.25 -6.41 0.27
N SER A 33 6.70 -6.30 -0.98
CA SER A 33 5.99 -6.85 -2.13
C SER A 33 5.74 -8.35 -1.98
N LYS A 34 4.64 -8.82 -2.58
CA LYS A 34 4.29 -10.25 -2.59
C LYS A 34 5.19 -10.99 -3.57
N LEU A 35 5.76 -12.10 -3.11
CA LEU A 35 6.43 -13.11 -3.93
C LEU A 35 5.40 -13.82 -4.83
N PRO A 36 5.83 -14.59 -5.84
CA PRO A 36 4.92 -15.32 -6.74
C PRO A 36 3.97 -16.29 -6.02
N ASN A 37 4.30 -16.69 -4.80
CA ASN A 37 3.44 -17.52 -3.94
C ASN A 37 2.37 -16.73 -3.16
N GLY A 38 2.28 -15.42 -3.38
CA GLY A 38 1.33 -14.51 -2.73
C GLY A 38 1.74 -14.01 -1.34
N LYS A 39 2.89 -14.43 -0.80
CA LYS A 39 3.38 -14.01 0.53
C LYS A 39 4.38 -12.87 0.42
N SER A 40 4.39 -11.95 1.38
CA SER A 40 5.46 -10.95 1.48
C SER A 40 6.78 -11.62 1.85
N TRP A 41 7.89 -11.08 1.36
CA TRP A 41 9.24 -11.48 1.80
C TRP A 41 9.60 -10.89 3.19
N CYS A 42 8.87 -9.88 3.64
CA CYS A 42 9.02 -9.27 4.96
C CYS A 42 8.23 -10.10 5.98
N SER A 43 8.93 -10.74 6.92
CA SER A 43 8.32 -11.57 7.98
C SER A 43 7.28 -10.81 8.79
N ASP A 44 7.65 -9.61 9.25
CA ASP A 44 6.82 -8.75 10.09
C ASP A 44 5.60 -8.17 9.34
N CYS A 45 5.60 -8.26 8.02
CA CYS A 45 4.50 -7.82 7.17
C CYS A 45 3.48 -8.95 6.89
N VAL A 46 3.78 -10.18 7.32
CA VAL A 46 2.93 -11.37 7.16
C VAL A 46 2.25 -11.74 8.49
N ASP A 47 2.95 -11.55 9.61
CA ASP A 47 2.49 -11.90 10.96
C ASP A 47 1.44 -10.93 11.54
#